data_AF-A0A6J1X701-F1
#
_entry.id   AF-A0A6J1X701-F1
#
_cell.length_a   1.000
_cell.length_b   1.000
_cell.length_c   1.000
_cell.angle_alpha   90.00
_cell.angle_beta   90.00
_cell.angle_gamma   90.00
#
_symmetry.space_group_name_H-M   'P 1'
#
loop_
_entity.id
_entity.type
_entity.pdbx_description
1 polymer ?
#
loop_
_entity_poly.entity_id
_entity_poly.type
_entity_poly.pdbx_seq_one_letter_code
_entity_poly.pdbx_strand_id
1 'polypeptide(L)'
;MKSHKKTVQSVLTDLIIVLRMYEWLLNLYVLDFFVDNHWEKLPASWQVTFQNIDPQVLGDIILGKHSNYILPLSFLALIKTVQTYSLPRQSINKFESIKKPENLYDSCSGHPRLKNLYLKHVKLKKRHEVSLMAEIVHQATLQTKCNAVVDFGSGLGHLVRLLAYKYDLYAAGIECQSQLTQDARKHDLQLEYTAKKYLSAESGLKLRRPIHFDMTLNNINQLDNLELPDTIKDYGLIGLHPCGDLGPLLLKHFVNSSRVKFICVVGCCYMKLTCDCIDRGYPMSRYLTGLDSGLSYASREIACHAIEVYCDRLRKGNYEDLKVHSLFSFYCKDVSVVYEL
;
A
#
# COMPACT_ATOMS: atom_id res chain seq x y z
N MET A 1 25.39 -8.30 13.55
CA MET A 1 23.99 -8.81 13.66
C MET A 1 23.41 -8.79 15.07
N LYS A 2 24.05 -9.35 16.11
CA LYS A 2 23.46 -9.41 17.48
C LYS A 2 23.16 -8.04 18.10
N SER A 3 24.00 -7.03 17.88
CA SER A 3 23.77 -5.65 18.36
C SER A 3 22.53 -5.02 17.72
N HIS A 4 22.42 -5.08 16.39
CA HIS A 4 21.30 -4.51 15.63
C HIS A 4 19.94 -5.13 16.01
N LYS A 5 19.89 -6.46 16.17
CA LYS A 5 18.67 -7.15 16.62
C LYS A 5 18.22 -6.65 17.99
N LYS A 6 19.16 -6.50 18.95
CA LYS A 6 18.85 -5.98 20.28
C LYS A 6 18.34 -4.53 20.22
N THR A 7 18.95 -3.68 19.39
CA THR A 7 18.49 -2.31 19.18
C THR A 7 17.05 -2.28 18.65
N VAL A 8 16.75 -3.07 17.62
CA VAL A 8 15.38 -3.16 17.07
C VAL A 8 14.39 -3.67 18.12
N GLN A 9 14.77 -4.69 18.90
CA GLN A 9 13.94 -5.22 19.97
C GLN A 9 13.65 -4.18 21.06
N SER A 10 14.66 -3.40 21.47
CA SER A 10 14.50 -2.29 22.42
C SER A 10 13.52 -1.25 21.89
N VAL A 11 13.73 -0.78 20.65
CA VAL A 11 12.85 0.19 19.99
C VAL A 11 11.41 -0.32 19.90
N LEU A 12 11.22 -1.60 19.55
CA LEU A 12 9.89 -2.22 19.50
C LEU A 12 9.22 -2.24 20.88
N THR A 13 9.97 -2.57 21.93
CA THR A 13 9.45 -2.54 23.30
C THR A 13 9.01 -1.13 23.71
N ASP A 14 9.84 -0.12 23.43
CA ASP A 14 9.51 1.28 23.72
C ASP A 14 8.28 1.75 22.94
N LEU A 15 8.16 1.33 21.68
CA LEU A 15 6.98 1.60 20.84
C LEU A 15 5.70 0.99 21.44
N ILE A 16 5.75 -0.27 21.92
CA ILE A 16 4.59 -0.90 22.55
C ILE A 16 4.16 -0.11 23.80
N ILE A 17 5.11 0.36 24.63
CA ILE A 17 4.80 1.18 25.80
C ILE A 17 4.04 2.46 25.40
N VAL A 18 4.52 3.15 24.36
CA VAL A 18 3.88 4.37 23.86
C VAL A 18 2.50 4.08 23.28
N LEU A 19 2.35 3.01 22.49
CA LEU A 19 1.07 2.61 21.91
C LEU A 19 0.04 2.32 23.01
N ARG A 20 0.43 1.64 24.09
CA ARG A 20 -0.44 1.35 25.23
C ARG A 20 -0.81 2.62 26.01
N MET A 21 0.16 3.49 26.23
CA MET A 21 -0.06 4.78 26.91
C MET A 21 -1.07 5.67 26.18
N TYR A 22 -1.12 5.61 24.84
CA TYR A 22 -2.04 6.39 24.00
C TYR A 22 -3.11 5.53 23.33
N GLU A 23 -3.39 4.32 23.84
CA GLU A 23 -4.39 3.43 23.25
C GLU A 23 -5.78 4.08 23.24
N TRP A 24 -6.12 4.83 24.29
CA TRP A 24 -7.34 5.62 24.37
C TRP A 24 -7.49 6.60 23.20
N LEU A 25 -6.38 7.18 22.72
CA LEU A 25 -6.35 8.15 21.62
C LEU A 25 -6.45 7.42 20.26
N LEU A 26 -5.76 6.29 20.12
CA LEU A 26 -5.80 5.46 18.91
C LEU A 26 -7.16 4.81 18.66
N ASN A 27 -7.96 4.65 19.72
CA ASN A 27 -9.31 4.10 19.68
C ASN A 27 -10.40 5.16 19.46
N LEU A 28 -10.05 6.44 19.31
CA LEU A 28 -11.02 7.48 18.97
C LEU A 28 -11.38 7.38 17.49
N TYR A 29 -12.46 6.67 17.19
CA TYR A 29 -12.97 6.58 15.83
C TYR A 29 -13.63 7.90 15.42
N VAL A 30 -13.10 8.56 14.39
CA VAL A 30 -13.48 9.94 14.04
C VAL A 30 -14.98 10.13 13.79
N LEU A 31 -15.68 9.09 13.30
CA LEU A 31 -17.12 9.11 13.06
C LEU A 31 -17.93 9.19 14.35
N ASP A 32 -17.37 8.82 15.50
CA ASP A 32 -18.06 8.81 16.80
C ASP A 32 -17.78 10.06 17.62
N PHE A 33 -17.07 11.06 17.06
CA PHE A 33 -16.60 12.25 17.78
C PHE A 33 -17.66 12.90 18.69
N PHE A 34 -18.88 13.09 18.16
CA PHE A 34 -19.98 13.73 18.89
C PHE A 34 -20.76 12.76 19.79
N VAL A 35 -20.93 11.51 19.38
CA VAL A 35 -21.68 10.50 20.16
C VAL A 35 -20.90 10.12 21.42
N ASP A 36 -19.59 9.97 21.26
CA ASP A 36 -18.68 9.53 22.32
C ASP A 36 -17.99 10.69 23.05
N ASN A 37 -18.33 11.93 22.71
CA ASN A 37 -17.78 13.14 23.30
C ASN A 37 -16.24 13.15 23.36
N HIS A 38 -15.60 12.90 22.21
CA HIS A 38 -14.14 12.71 22.11
C HIS A 38 -13.32 13.90 22.62
N TRP A 39 -13.88 15.11 22.57
CA TRP A 39 -13.22 16.30 23.10
C TRP A 39 -12.92 16.18 24.60
N GLU A 40 -13.88 15.70 25.39
CA GLU A 40 -13.73 15.54 26.84
C GLU A 40 -12.77 14.41 27.22
N LYS A 41 -12.49 13.47 26.29
CA LYS A 41 -11.50 12.41 26.50
C LYS A 41 -10.06 12.93 26.41
N LEU A 42 -9.83 14.14 25.86
CA LEU A 42 -8.50 14.74 25.78
C LEU A 42 -8.04 15.28 27.16
N PRO A 43 -6.73 15.28 27.47
CA PRO A 43 -6.22 15.95 28.67
C PRO A 43 -6.64 17.42 28.73
N ALA A 44 -7.05 17.92 29.91
CA ALA A 44 -7.55 19.28 30.06
C ALA A 44 -6.59 20.36 29.52
N SER A 45 -5.27 20.17 29.70
CA SER A 45 -4.27 21.08 29.13
C SER A 45 -4.25 21.11 27.59
N TRP A 46 -4.58 19.99 26.95
CA TRP A 46 -4.70 19.90 25.49
C TRP A 46 -5.96 20.62 25.03
N GLN A 47 -7.08 20.43 25.72
CA GLN A 47 -8.33 21.12 25.42
C GLN A 47 -8.16 22.64 25.47
N VAL A 48 -7.59 23.18 26.56
CA VAL A 48 -7.34 24.63 26.71
C VAL A 48 -6.48 25.18 25.57
N THR A 49 -5.48 24.42 25.13
CA THR A 49 -4.59 24.84 24.04
C THR A 49 -5.28 24.78 22.68
N PHE A 50 -6.01 23.70 22.40
CA PHE A 50 -6.57 23.44 21.07
C PHE A 50 -7.95 24.04 20.83
N GLN A 51 -8.67 24.48 21.87
CA GLN A 51 -10.01 25.05 21.73
C GLN A 51 -10.06 26.24 20.75
N ASN A 52 -9.00 27.06 20.73
CA ASN A 52 -8.93 28.30 19.95
C ASN A 52 -7.81 28.28 18.89
N ILE A 53 -7.26 27.10 18.58
CA ILE A 53 -6.19 27.01 17.58
C ILE A 53 -6.78 27.05 16.18
N ASP A 54 -6.15 27.83 15.29
CA ASP A 54 -6.50 27.78 13.87
C ASP A 54 -6.14 26.38 13.31
N PRO A 55 -7.09 25.66 12.66
CA PRO A 55 -6.81 24.37 12.04
C PRO A 55 -5.60 24.37 11.09
N GLN A 56 -5.31 25.48 10.38
CA GLN A 56 -4.13 25.60 9.51
C GLN A 56 -2.84 25.49 10.32
N VAL A 57 -2.79 26.17 11.48
CA VAL A 57 -1.64 26.14 12.39
C VAL A 57 -1.47 24.75 13.00
N LEU A 58 -2.57 24.06 13.33
CA LEU A 58 -2.52 22.68 13.81
C LEU A 58 -1.87 21.74 12.77
N GLY A 59 -2.19 21.93 11.48
CA GLY A 59 -1.56 21.19 10.39
C GLY A 59 -0.04 21.40 10.33
N ASP A 60 0.44 22.61 10.59
CA ASP A 60 1.86 22.93 10.66
C ASP A 60 2.54 22.35 11.91
N ILE A 61 1.89 22.39 13.07
CA ILE A 61 2.38 21.80 14.32
C ILE A 61 2.58 20.28 14.18
N ILE A 62 1.59 19.57 13.62
CA ILE A 62 1.67 18.11 13.44
C ILE A 62 2.81 17.72 12.50
N LEU A 63 3.10 18.55 11.49
CA LEU A 63 4.24 18.37 10.59
C LEU A 63 5.59 18.78 11.21
N GLY A 64 5.60 19.19 12.48
CA GLY A 64 6.80 19.57 13.21
C GLY A 64 7.34 20.97 12.85
N LYS A 65 6.52 21.83 12.26
CA LYS A 65 6.91 23.23 12.02
C LYS A 65 6.81 24.05 13.31
N HIS A 66 7.57 25.14 13.34
CA HIS A 66 7.54 26.08 14.45
C HIS A 66 6.16 26.73 14.59
N SER A 67 5.72 26.89 15.83
CA SER A 67 4.47 27.55 16.18
C SER A 67 4.71 28.50 17.35
N ASN A 68 3.98 29.62 17.38
CA ASN A 68 4.03 30.59 18.48
C ASN A 68 3.12 30.19 19.66
N TYR A 69 2.39 29.07 19.54
CA TYR A 69 1.52 28.57 20.59
C TYR A 69 2.33 27.82 21.66
N ILE A 70 2.00 28.04 22.93
CA ILE A 70 2.55 27.27 24.05
C ILE A 70 1.81 25.93 24.09
N LEU A 71 2.47 24.87 23.62
CA LEU A 71 1.89 23.53 23.57
C LEU A 71 2.12 22.78 24.88
N PRO A 72 1.17 21.93 25.33
CA PRO A 72 1.35 21.11 26.52
C PRO A 72 2.58 20.19 26.40
N LEU A 73 3.35 20.06 27.48
CA LEU A 73 4.55 19.22 27.50
C LEU A 73 4.27 17.77 27.08
N SER A 74 3.13 17.21 27.51
CA SER A 74 2.72 15.85 27.12
C SER A 74 2.42 15.70 25.63
N PHE A 75 1.93 16.76 24.97
CA PHE A 75 1.73 16.76 23.52
C PHE A 75 3.07 16.88 22.78
N LEU A 76 3.94 17.78 23.22
CA LEU A 76 5.30 17.92 22.67
C LEU A 76 6.11 16.63 22.80
N ALA A 77 6.02 15.97 23.95
CA ALA A 77 6.64 14.67 24.19
C ALA A 77 6.11 13.60 23.24
N LEU A 78 4.79 13.53 23.03
CA LEU A 78 4.18 12.62 22.06
C LEU A 78 4.67 12.88 20.63
N ILE A 79 4.62 14.13 20.16
CA ILE A 79 5.09 14.50 18.81
C ILE A 79 6.55 14.12 18.63
N LYS A 80 7.42 14.44 19.60
CA LYS A 80 8.83 14.10 19.53
C LYS A 80 9.07 12.59 19.54
N THR A 81 8.29 11.85 20.32
CA THR A 81 8.33 10.38 20.38
C THR A 81 7.94 9.77 19.03
N VAL A 82 6.82 10.21 18.45
CA VAL A 82 6.35 9.77 17.13
C VAL A 82 7.38 10.07 16.06
N GLN A 83 7.98 11.27 16.06
CA GLN A 83 9.02 11.64 15.09
C GLN A 83 10.28 10.79 15.25
N THR A 84 10.66 10.44 16.48
CA THR A 84 11.87 9.64 16.75
C THR A 84 11.71 8.19 16.29
N TYR A 85 10.52 7.61 16.49
CA TYR A 85 10.26 6.21 16.13
C TYR A 85 9.65 6.02 14.73
N SER A 86 9.20 7.10 14.07
CA SER A 86 8.69 7.00 12.70
C SER A 86 9.80 6.64 11.72
N LEU A 87 9.50 5.70 10.83
CA LEU A 87 10.36 5.47 9.67
C LEU A 87 10.35 6.72 8.77
N PRO A 88 11.50 7.15 8.22
CA PRO A 88 11.55 8.28 7.30
C PRO A 88 10.64 8.04 6.09
N ARG A 89 9.65 8.92 5.89
CA ARG A 89 8.70 8.87 4.76
C ARG A 89 9.12 9.73 3.58
N GLN A 90 10.43 9.92 3.38
CA GLN A 90 10.95 10.73 2.28
C GLN A 90 10.79 9.99 0.95
N SER A 91 10.16 10.65 -0.03
CA SER A 91 10.16 10.16 -1.41
C SER A 91 11.60 10.10 -1.91
N ILE A 92 12.09 8.91 -2.21
CA ILE A 92 13.37 8.74 -2.88
C ILE A 92 13.13 9.08 -4.36
N ASN A 93 13.22 10.37 -4.70
CA ASN A 93 13.21 10.83 -6.11
C ASN A 93 14.49 10.43 -6.88
N LYS A 94 15.33 9.55 -6.30
CA LYS A 94 16.63 9.09 -6.82
C LYS A 94 16.55 7.69 -7.41
N PHE A 95 15.56 7.43 -8.27
CA PHE A 95 15.82 6.47 -9.33
C PHE A 95 16.38 7.31 -10.48
N GLU A 96 17.70 7.36 -10.59
CA GLU A 96 18.33 7.82 -11.83
C GLU A 96 17.70 6.98 -12.94
N SER A 97 16.92 7.64 -13.79
CA SER A 97 16.31 7.01 -14.94
C SER A 97 17.43 6.38 -15.75
N ILE A 98 17.47 5.04 -15.77
CA ILE A 98 18.40 4.31 -16.63
C ILE A 98 18.22 4.88 -18.03
N LYS A 99 19.31 5.41 -18.61
CA LYS A 99 19.32 5.94 -19.97
C LYS A 99 18.60 4.94 -20.86
N LYS A 100 17.49 5.37 -21.47
CA LYS A 100 16.77 4.55 -22.43
C LYS A 100 17.76 4.15 -23.52
N PRO A 101 17.92 2.85 -23.83
CA PRO A 101 18.68 2.47 -25.00
C PRO A 101 18.05 3.17 -26.22
N GLU A 102 18.85 3.92 -26.96
CA GLU A 102 18.42 4.87 -28.01
C GLU A 102 17.76 4.20 -29.23
N ASN A 103 17.71 2.86 -29.28
CA ASN A 103 17.29 2.10 -30.47
C ASN A 103 16.26 1.00 -30.16
N LEU A 104 15.03 1.36 -29.76
CA LEU A 104 13.93 0.40 -29.53
C LEU A 104 12.62 0.76 -30.25
N TYR A 105 12.73 1.38 -31.42
CA TYR A 105 11.57 1.85 -32.22
C TYR A 105 10.67 0.72 -32.75
N ASP A 106 11.14 -0.53 -32.78
CA ASP A 106 10.34 -1.71 -33.22
C ASP A 106 9.87 -2.61 -32.05
N SER A 107 9.95 -2.14 -30.81
CA SER A 107 9.39 -2.86 -29.66
C SER A 107 8.22 -2.12 -29.05
N CYS A 108 7.33 -2.88 -28.40
CA CYS A 108 6.25 -2.34 -27.59
C CYS A 108 6.74 -1.28 -26.57
N SER A 109 7.99 -1.38 -26.10
CA SER A 109 8.59 -0.49 -25.11
C SER A 109 8.90 0.94 -25.62
N GLY A 110 9.20 1.09 -26.91
CA GLY A 110 9.71 2.34 -27.50
C GLY A 110 8.76 3.03 -28.47
N HIS A 111 7.70 2.35 -28.94
CA HIS A 111 6.84 2.91 -29.99
C HIS A 111 5.93 4.05 -29.48
N PRO A 112 5.99 5.28 -30.05
CA PRO A 112 5.27 6.46 -29.55
C PRO A 112 3.75 6.27 -29.46
N ARG A 113 3.17 5.51 -30.41
CA ARG A 113 1.72 5.23 -30.46
C ARG A 113 1.27 4.15 -29.48
N LEU A 114 2.18 3.31 -28.97
CA LEU A 114 1.88 2.24 -28.01
C LEU A 114 2.06 2.69 -26.55
N LYS A 115 2.78 3.80 -26.31
CA LYS A 115 3.03 4.36 -24.97
C LYS A 115 1.77 4.59 -24.13
N ASN A 116 0.65 4.97 -24.76
CA ASN A 116 -0.62 5.19 -24.08
C ASN A 116 -1.52 3.95 -24.02
N LEU A 117 -1.18 2.89 -24.76
CA LEU A 117 -2.01 1.70 -24.87
C LEU A 117 -2.04 0.90 -23.56
N TYR A 118 -0.91 0.85 -22.85
CA TYR A 118 -0.78 0.15 -21.55
C TYR A 118 -1.65 0.75 -20.44
N LEU A 119 -2.01 2.03 -20.57
CA LEU A 119 -2.61 2.84 -19.51
C LEU A 119 -4.02 3.32 -19.88
N LYS A 120 -4.57 2.77 -20.98
CA LYS A 120 -5.94 3.02 -21.42
C LYS A 120 -6.91 2.51 -20.34
N HIS A 121 -7.96 3.29 -20.07
CA HIS A 121 -8.98 3.00 -19.04
C HIS A 121 -8.45 2.94 -17.59
N VAL A 122 -7.30 3.56 -17.31
CA VAL A 122 -6.72 3.65 -15.96
C VAL A 122 -6.80 5.09 -15.44
N LYS A 123 -7.38 5.29 -14.25
CA LYS A 123 -7.38 6.59 -13.55
C LYS A 123 -5.95 7.12 -13.36
N LEU A 124 -5.75 8.44 -13.41
CA LEU A 124 -4.42 9.07 -13.32
C LEU A 124 -3.59 8.61 -12.12
N LYS A 125 -4.20 8.51 -10.93
CA LYS A 125 -3.53 7.99 -9.73
C LYS A 125 -3.03 6.55 -9.91
N LYS A 126 -3.89 5.64 -10.35
CA LYS A 126 -3.53 4.23 -10.60
C LYS A 126 -2.49 4.11 -11.71
N ARG A 127 -2.54 4.97 -12.73
CA ARG A 127 -1.53 5.05 -13.79
C ARG A 127 -0.14 5.41 -13.24
N HIS A 128 -0.08 6.38 -12.33
CA HIS A 128 1.17 6.78 -11.68
C HIS A 128 1.74 5.66 -10.82
N GLU A 129 0.91 5.06 -9.94
CA GLU A 129 1.32 3.95 -9.07
C GLU A 129 1.83 2.73 -9.87
N VAL A 130 1.08 2.30 -10.88
CA VAL A 130 1.48 1.17 -11.75
C VAL A 130 2.78 1.46 -12.49
N SER A 131 2.97 2.69 -12.99
CA SER A 131 4.19 3.05 -13.73
C SER A 131 5.41 3.02 -12.81
N LEU A 132 5.30 3.59 -11.61
CA LEU A 132 6.37 3.61 -10.62
C LEU A 132 6.71 2.20 -10.14
N MET A 133 5.68 1.42 -9.80
CA MET A 133 5.85 0.03 -9.37
C MET A 133 6.54 -0.80 -10.46
N ALA A 134 6.13 -0.66 -11.72
CA ALA A 134 6.72 -1.43 -12.80
C ALA A 134 8.19 -1.09 -13.06
N GLU A 135 8.59 0.17 -12.85
CA GLU A 135 9.99 0.58 -12.92
C GLU A 135 10.81 -0.04 -11.79
N ILE A 136 10.32 0.00 -10.54
CA ILE A 136 10.98 -0.64 -9.38
C ILE A 136 11.14 -2.15 -9.62
N VAL A 137 10.08 -2.82 -10.06
CA VAL A 137 10.10 -4.25 -10.36
C VAL A 137 11.11 -4.55 -11.47
N HIS A 138 11.13 -3.77 -12.55
CA HIS A 138 12.10 -3.96 -13.62
C HIS A 138 13.54 -3.82 -13.10
N GLN A 139 13.84 -2.84 -12.25
CA GLN A 139 15.16 -2.72 -11.64
C GLN A 139 15.52 -3.95 -10.79
N ALA A 140 14.58 -4.45 -9.98
CA ALA A 140 14.78 -5.67 -9.21
C ALA A 140 15.05 -6.89 -10.09
N THR A 141 14.36 -7.01 -11.24
CA THR A 141 14.63 -8.09 -12.22
C THR A 141 16.04 -8.02 -12.80
N LEU A 142 16.55 -6.81 -13.11
CA LEU A 142 17.89 -6.63 -13.63
C LEU A 142 18.96 -6.98 -12.61
N GLN A 143 18.77 -6.58 -11.35
CA GLN A 143 19.70 -6.85 -10.24
C GLN A 143 19.77 -8.33 -9.89
N THR A 144 18.63 -9.02 -9.90
CA THR A 144 18.53 -10.44 -9.53
C THR A 144 18.70 -11.40 -10.72
N LYS A 145 18.74 -10.89 -11.95
CA LYS A 145 18.70 -11.67 -13.20
C LYS A 145 17.48 -12.59 -13.30
N CYS A 146 16.39 -12.21 -12.62
CA CYS A 146 15.13 -12.95 -12.59
C CYS A 146 14.16 -12.32 -13.58
N ASN A 147 13.79 -13.04 -14.65
CA ASN A 147 12.95 -12.52 -15.74
C ASN A 147 11.44 -12.82 -15.58
N ALA A 148 11.04 -13.43 -14.46
CA ALA A 148 9.65 -13.76 -14.17
C ALA A 148 9.14 -13.07 -12.90
N VAL A 149 7.85 -12.75 -12.90
CA VAL A 149 7.16 -12.07 -11.80
C VAL A 149 5.76 -12.63 -11.61
N VAL A 150 5.33 -12.73 -10.35
CA VAL A 150 3.97 -13.13 -9.96
C VAL A 150 3.35 -12.01 -9.15
N ASP A 151 2.27 -11.42 -9.66
CA ASP A 151 1.49 -10.34 -9.05
C ASP A 151 0.29 -10.88 -8.28
N PHE A 152 0.06 -10.35 -7.08
CA PHE A 152 -0.97 -10.82 -6.17
C PHE A 152 -2.00 -9.74 -5.92
N GLY A 153 -3.28 -10.09 -6.13
CA GLY A 153 -4.35 -9.10 -6.20
C GLY A 153 -4.25 -8.27 -7.48
N SER A 154 -3.97 -8.94 -8.60
CA SER A 154 -3.65 -8.27 -9.87
C SER A 154 -4.84 -7.49 -10.47
N GLY A 155 -6.07 -7.74 -10.01
CA GLY A 155 -7.30 -7.12 -10.50
C GLY A 155 -7.42 -7.24 -12.02
N LEU A 156 -7.58 -6.10 -12.72
CA LEU A 156 -7.66 -6.03 -14.19
C LEU A 156 -6.31 -6.25 -14.92
N GLY A 157 -5.26 -6.63 -14.19
CA GLY A 157 -3.96 -7.02 -14.74
C GLY A 157 -3.15 -5.87 -15.35
N HIS A 158 -3.34 -4.62 -14.94
CA HIS A 158 -2.60 -3.49 -15.52
C HIS A 158 -1.09 -3.56 -15.29
N LEU A 159 -0.65 -3.96 -14.09
CA LEU A 159 0.76 -4.06 -13.74
C LEU A 159 1.43 -5.22 -14.50
N VAL A 160 0.86 -6.42 -14.43
CA VAL A 160 1.37 -7.60 -15.18
C VAL A 160 1.40 -7.37 -16.69
N ARG A 161 0.39 -6.71 -17.26
CA ARG A 161 0.35 -6.34 -18.68
C ARG A 161 1.47 -5.37 -19.06
N LEU A 162 1.70 -4.36 -18.22
CA LEU A 162 2.80 -3.42 -18.43
C LEU A 162 4.15 -4.13 -18.34
N LEU A 163 4.35 -4.99 -17.34
CA LEU A 163 5.58 -5.77 -17.17
C LEU A 163 5.85 -6.72 -18.34
N ALA A 164 4.83 -7.44 -18.79
CA ALA A 164 4.96 -8.38 -19.89
C ALA A 164 5.27 -7.69 -21.22
N TYR A 165 4.47 -6.70 -21.62
CA TYR A 165 4.61 -6.12 -22.95
C TYR A 165 5.65 -5.01 -23.05
N LYS A 166 5.87 -4.22 -21.99
CA LYS A 166 6.85 -3.11 -22.03
C LYS A 166 8.25 -3.57 -21.64
N TYR A 167 8.37 -4.45 -20.66
CA TYR A 167 9.67 -4.88 -20.13
C TYR A 167 10.06 -6.31 -20.53
N ASP A 168 9.26 -6.97 -21.38
CA ASP A 168 9.49 -8.34 -21.88
C ASP A 168 9.67 -9.38 -20.76
N LEU A 169 8.95 -9.22 -19.64
CA LEU A 169 9.00 -10.13 -18.50
C LEU A 169 7.96 -11.23 -18.62
N TYR A 170 8.26 -12.42 -18.08
CA TYR A 170 7.22 -13.42 -17.83
C TYR A 170 6.38 -12.98 -16.64
N ALA A 171 5.19 -12.44 -16.90
CA ALA A 171 4.31 -11.96 -15.84
C ALA A 171 3.10 -12.86 -15.66
N ALA A 172 2.83 -13.25 -14.41
CA ALA A 172 1.60 -13.92 -14.01
C ALA A 172 0.85 -13.07 -12.98
N GLY A 173 -0.46 -12.96 -13.09
CA GLY A 173 -1.33 -12.33 -12.10
C GLY A 173 -2.22 -13.35 -11.40
N ILE A 174 -2.36 -13.25 -10.09
CA ILE A 174 -3.31 -14.02 -9.29
C ILE A 174 -4.39 -13.07 -8.78
N GLU A 175 -5.63 -13.42 -9.07
CA GLU A 175 -6.82 -12.67 -8.69
C GLU A 175 -7.90 -13.66 -8.24
N CYS A 176 -8.64 -13.32 -7.17
CA CYS A 176 -9.67 -14.20 -6.62
C CYS A 176 -11.04 -13.98 -7.26
N GLN A 177 -11.23 -12.87 -7.97
CA GLN A 177 -12.47 -12.57 -8.69
C GLN A 177 -12.35 -12.96 -10.17
N SER A 178 -13.00 -14.06 -10.53
CA SER A 178 -13.02 -14.60 -11.90
C SER A 178 -13.33 -13.56 -12.98
N GLN A 179 -14.27 -12.64 -12.71
CA GLN A 179 -14.65 -11.60 -13.66
C GLN A 179 -13.49 -10.66 -13.99
N LEU A 180 -12.71 -10.24 -12.98
CA LEU A 180 -11.56 -9.36 -13.18
C LEU A 180 -10.47 -10.06 -14.01
N THR A 181 -10.24 -11.34 -13.76
CA THR A 181 -9.31 -12.20 -14.50
C THR A 181 -9.74 -12.35 -15.97
N GLN A 182 -11.04 -12.54 -16.24
CA GLN A 182 -11.58 -12.58 -17.61
C GLN A 182 -11.40 -11.24 -18.32
N ASP A 183 -11.71 -10.13 -17.66
CA ASP A 183 -11.57 -8.80 -18.24
C ASP A 183 -10.10 -8.42 -18.47
N ALA A 184 -9.20 -8.87 -17.59
CA ALA A 184 -7.76 -8.75 -17.79
C ALA A 184 -7.31 -9.44 -19.10
N ARG A 185 -7.78 -10.66 -19.36
CA ARG A 185 -7.49 -11.39 -20.61
C ARG A 185 -8.06 -10.67 -21.84
N LYS A 186 -9.27 -10.11 -21.75
CA LYS A 186 -9.86 -9.30 -22.85
C LYS A 186 -9.01 -8.07 -23.16
N HIS A 187 -8.53 -7.37 -22.14
CA HIS A 187 -7.66 -6.21 -22.30
C HIS A 187 -6.31 -6.59 -22.93
N ASP A 188 -5.75 -7.77 -22.60
CA ASP A 188 -4.53 -8.26 -23.23
C ASP A 188 -4.72 -8.48 -24.73
N LEU A 189 -5.81 -9.15 -25.12
CA LEU A 189 -6.17 -9.40 -26.53
C LEU A 189 -6.38 -8.08 -27.29
N GLN A 190 -7.04 -7.11 -26.68
CA GLN A 190 -7.25 -5.78 -27.27
C GLN A 190 -5.92 -5.05 -27.50
N LEU A 191 -4.99 -5.17 -26.54
CA LEU A 191 -3.66 -4.60 -26.65
C LEU A 191 -2.90 -5.26 -27.79
N GLU A 192 -2.84 -6.59 -27.84
CA GLU A 192 -2.16 -7.34 -28.91
C GLU A 192 -2.73 -7.02 -30.29
N TYR A 193 -4.06 -6.97 -30.43
CA TYR A 193 -4.72 -6.61 -31.69
C TYR A 193 -4.32 -5.21 -32.16
N THR A 194 -4.22 -4.27 -31.22
CA THR A 194 -3.78 -2.90 -31.54
C THR A 194 -2.29 -2.85 -31.84
N ALA A 195 -1.46 -3.59 -31.09
CA ALA A 195 -0.02 -3.65 -31.28
C ALA A 195 0.36 -4.25 -32.64
N LYS A 196 -0.31 -5.30 -33.10
CA LYS A 196 -0.10 -5.91 -34.42
C LYS A 196 -0.32 -4.95 -35.60
N LYS A 197 -1.09 -3.86 -35.42
CA LYS A 197 -1.27 -2.83 -36.46
C LYS A 197 -0.07 -1.89 -36.60
N TYR A 198 0.79 -1.84 -35.60
CA TYR A 198 1.89 -0.89 -35.51
C TYR A 198 3.27 -1.54 -35.41
N LEU A 199 3.34 -2.83 -35.08
CA LEU A 199 4.58 -3.60 -35.02
C LEU A 199 4.80 -4.41 -36.29
N SER A 200 6.07 -4.66 -36.63
CA SER A 200 6.44 -5.62 -37.67
C SER A 200 5.95 -7.04 -37.31
N ALA A 201 5.77 -7.91 -38.32
CA ALA A 201 5.30 -9.28 -38.10
C ALA A 201 6.21 -10.07 -37.13
N GLU A 202 7.53 -9.87 -37.24
CA GLU A 202 8.53 -10.49 -36.35
C GLU A 202 8.44 -9.97 -34.91
N SER A 203 8.24 -8.66 -34.72
CA SER A 203 8.11 -8.05 -33.39
C SER A 203 6.76 -8.34 -32.75
N GLY A 204 5.70 -8.51 -33.55
CA GLY A 204 4.39 -8.95 -33.08
C GLY A 204 4.36 -10.41 -32.58
N LEU A 205 5.20 -11.27 -33.15
CA LEU A 205 5.37 -12.68 -32.71
C LEU A 205 6.12 -12.81 -31.38
N LYS A 206 6.88 -11.79 -30.98
CA LYS A 206 7.62 -11.77 -29.71
C LYS A 206 6.79 -11.30 -28.51
N LEU A 207 5.52 -10.91 -28.70
CA LEU A 207 4.69 -10.44 -27.60
C LEU A 207 4.38 -11.57 -26.61
N ARG A 208 4.92 -11.46 -25.40
CA ARG A 208 4.64 -12.38 -24.30
C ARG A 208 3.34 -11.97 -23.62
N ARG A 209 2.27 -12.73 -23.83
CA ARG A 209 1.01 -12.52 -23.11
C ARG A 209 1.19 -12.88 -21.63
N PRO A 210 0.71 -12.04 -20.68
CA PRO A 210 0.71 -12.40 -19.27
C PRO A 210 -0.26 -13.56 -18.99
N ILE A 211 0.06 -14.35 -17.97
CA ILE A 211 -0.80 -15.43 -17.47
C ILE A 211 -1.70 -14.85 -16.37
N HIS A 212 -2.96 -15.25 -16.33
CA HIS A 212 -3.87 -14.86 -15.25
C HIS A 212 -4.44 -16.12 -14.60
N PHE A 213 -4.24 -16.25 -13.29
CA PHE A 213 -4.76 -17.32 -12.45
C PHE A 213 -5.98 -16.80 -11.69
N ASP A 214 -7.04 -17.60 -11.72
CA ASP A 214 -8.27 -17.35 -10.96
C ASP A 214 -8.22 -18.24 -9.70
N MET A 215 -7.73 -17.66 -8.60
CA MET A 215 -7.48 -18.43 -7.39
C MET A 215 -7.52 -17.56 -6.14
N THR A 216 -8.13 -18.11 -5.09
CA THR A 216 -8.03 -17.57 -3.73
C THR A 216 -6.86 -18.24 -2.99
N LEU A 217 -5.95 -17.41 -2.48
CA LEU A 217 -4.80 -17.86 -1.71
C LEU A 217 -5.13 -17.88 -0.23
N ASN A 218 -5.26 -19.08 0.30
CA ASN A 218 -5.53 -19.32 1.71
C ASN A 218 -4.29 -19.81 2.45
N ASN A 219 -3.30 -20.37 1.73
CA ASN A 219 -2.06 -20.86 2.30
C ASN A 219 -0.87 -20.65 1.36
N ILE A 220 0.33 -20.78 1.93
CA ILE A 220 1.60 -20.60 1.22
C ILE A 220 1.90 -21.76 0.26
N ASN A 221 1.48 -22.99 0.58
CA ASN A 221 1.75 -24.18 -0.21
C ASN A 221 1.06 -24.14 -1.58
N GLN A 222 -0.06 -23.41 -1.72
CA GLN A 222 -0.71 -23.16 -3.00
C GLN A 222 0.22 -22.46 -4.00
N LEU A 223 1.21 -21.71 -3.52
CA LEU A 223 2.17 -20.97 -4.36
C LEU A 223 3.24 -21.86 -4.95
N ASP A 224 3.60 -22.94 -4.27
CA ASP A 224 4.58 -23.91 -4.79
C ASP A 224 4.00 -24.75 -5.93
N ASN A 225 2.67 -24.89 -5.97
CA ASN A 225 1.91 -25.66 -6.96
C ASN A 225 1.40 -24.80 -8.12
N LEU A 226 1.83 -23.55 -8.26
CA LEU A 226 1.47 -22.73 -9.41
C LEU A 226 2.03 -23.36 -10.70
N GLU A 227 1.14 -23.63 -11.65
CA GLU A 227 1.47 -24.13 -13.00
C GLU A 227 2.12 -23.01 -13.84
N LEU A 228 3.33 -22.63 -13.45
CA LEU A 228 4.18 -21.77 -14.25
C LEU A 228 4.89 -22.60 -15.33
N PRO A 229 5.16 -22.04 -16.53
CA PRO A 229 5.96 -22.72 -17.55
C PRO A 229 7.27 -23.29 -16.99
N ASP A 230 7.69 -24.48 -17.43
CA ASP A 230 8.91 -25.17 -16.96
C ASP A 230 10.20 -24.35 -17.11
N THR A 231 10.17 -23.36 -18.01
CA THR A 231 11.26 -22.40 -18.22
C THR A 231 11.42 -21.42 -17.05
N ILE A 232 10.40 -21.25 -16.21
CA ILE A 232 10.37 -20.36 -15.05
C ILE A 232 10.70 -21.13 -13.76
N LYS A 233 11.99 -21.18 -13.44
CA LYS A 233 12.47 -21.77 -12.20
C LYS A 233 12.39 -20.80 -11.03
N ASP A 234 12.75 -19.55 -11.29
CA ASP A 234 12.86 -18.46 -10.31
C ASP A 234 11.93 -17.31 -10.71
N TYR A 235 11.36 -16.61 -9.72
CA TYR A 235 10.45 -15.49 -9.95
C TYR A 235 10.54 -14.42 -8.85
N GLY A 236 10.05 -13.21 -9.13
CA GLY A 236 9.81 -12.16 -8.14
C GLY A 236 8.37 -12.16 -7.67
N LEU A 237 8.14 -11.86 -6.39
CA LEU A 237 6.79 -11.60 -5.86
C LEU A 237 6.48 -10.12 -5.94
N ILE A 238 5.35 -9.75 -6.51
CA ILE A 238 4.90 -8.36 -6.54
C ILE A 238 3.47 -8.24 -6.03
N GLY A 239 3.14 -7.11 -5.42
CA GLY A 239 1.79 -6.83 -4.97
C GLY A 239 1.59 -5.34 -4.77
N LEU A 240 0.76 -4.74 -5.62
CA LEU A 240 0.34 -3.35 -5.48
C LEU A 240 -1.02 -3.32 -4.78
N HIS A 241 -1.05 -2.92 -3.50
CA HIS A 241 -2.22 -2.97 -2.61
C HIS A 241 -2.69 -4.38 -2.19
N PRO A 242 -1.82 -5.32 -1.79
CA PRO A 242 -2.29 -6.55 -1.16
C PRO A 242 -2.96 -6.19 0.17
N CYS A 243 -4.27 -6.40 0.23
CA CYS A 243 -5.10 -6.02 1.37
C CYS A 243 -4.92 -6.99 2.54
N GLY A 244 -4.83 -6.45 3.76
CA GLY A 244 -4.85 -7.25 4.99
C GLY A 244 -3.78 -8.35 4.99
N ASP A 245 -4.20 -9.59 5.25
CA ASP A 245 -3.31 -10.74 5.42
C ASP A 245 -2.53 -11.17 4.18
N LEU A 246 -2.89 -10.66 2.99
CA LEU A 246 -2.17 -10.98 1.76
C LEU A 246 -0.72 -10.48 1.82
N GLY A 247 -0.46 -9.29 2.35
CA GLY A 247 0.92 -8.79 2.51
C GLY A 247 1.80 -9.71 3.37
N PRO A 248 1.38 -10.03 4.62
CA PRO A 248 2.05 -11.02 5.46
C PRO A 248 2.23 -12.39 4.81
N LEU A 249 1.23 -12.89 4.06
CA LEU A 249 1.33 -14.15 3.34
C LEU A 249 2.49 -14.12 2.33
N LEU A 250 2.62 -13.04 1.55
CA LEU A 250 3.70 -12.88 0.56
C LEU A 250 5.07 -12.77 1.22
N LEU A 251 5.18 -12.06 2.34
CA LEU A 251 6.43 -11.96 3.09
C LEU A 251 6.86 -13.31 3.67
N LYS A 252 5.91 -14.10 4.20
CA LYS A 252 6.18 -15.48 4.64
C LYS A 252 6.66 -16.33 3.46
N HIS A 253 6.05 -16.19 2.28
CA HIS A 253 6.45 -16.93 1.07
C HIS A 253 7.84 -16.58 0.60
N PHE A 254 8.16 -15.28 0.57
CA PHE A 254 9.49 -14.79 0.22
C PHE A 254 10.58 -15.39 1.10
N VAL A 255 10.35 -15.51 2.42
CA VAL A 255 11.33 -16.07 3.35
C VAL A 255 11.46 -17.58 3.24
N ASN A 256 10.37 -18.29 2.93
CA ASN A 256 10.34 -19.75 2.94
C ASN A 256 10.64 -20.40 1.57
N SER A 257 10.56 -19.65 0.46
CA SER A 257 10.73 -20.19 -0.88
C SER A 257 12.04 -19.73 -1.53
N SER A 258 12.92 -20.68 -1.85
CA SER A 258 14.18 -20.39 -2.55
C SER A 258 14.00 -20.00 -4.01
N ARG A 259 12.80 -20.22 -4.59
CA ARG A 259 12.43 -19.81 -5.96
C ARG A 259 12.22 -18.30 -6.07
N VAL A 260 11.88 -17.65 -4.95
CA VAL A 260 11.61 -16.21 -4.95
C VAL A 260 12.90 -15.42 -4.79
N LYS A 261 13.25 -14.60 -5.78
CA LYS A 261 14.53 -13.84 -5.76
C LYS A 261 14.41 -12.42 -5.25
N PHE A 262 13.22 -11.84 -5.34
CA PHE A 262 12.93 -10.51 -4.80
C PHE A 262 11.44 -10.38 -4.49
N ILE A 263 11.12 -9.37 -3.71
CA ILE A 263 9.74 -9.00 -3.39
C ILE A 263 9.56 -7.49 -3.50
N CYS A 264 8.48 -7.06 -4.14
CA CYS A 264 8.04 -5.66 -4.18
C CYS A 264 6.57 -5.60 -3.74
N VAL A 265 6.31 -5.13 -2.52
CA VAL A 265 4.95 -5.12 -1.96
C VAL A 265 4.62 -3.75 -1.37
N VAL A 266 3.46 -3.23 -1.71
CA VAL A 266 2.89 -1.98 -1.18
C VAL A 266 1.58 -2.29 -0.49
N GLY A 267 1.65 -2.72 0.77
CA GLY A 267 0.49 -3.15 1.56
C GLY A 267 -0.55 -2.05 1.79
N CYS A 268 -1.81 -2.46 1.96
CA CYS A 268 -2.91 -1.56 2.30
C CYS A 268 -3.97 -2.27 3.16
N CYS A 269 -4.96 -1.51 3.61
CA CYS A 269 -6.08 -2.04 4.39
C CYS A 269 -5.64 -2.81 5.65
N TYR A 270 -4.75 -2.21 6.46
CA TYR A 270 -4.26 -2.81 7.70
C TYR A 270 -5.38 -3.16 8.69
N MET A 271 -6.53 -2.47 8.63
CA MET A 271 -7.72 -2.82 9.43
C MET A 271 -8.30 -4.21 9.11
N LYS A 272 -7.98 -4.77 7.94
CA LYS A 272 -8.34 -6.14 7.54
C LYS A 272 -7.30 -7.19 7.94
N LEU A 273 -6.20 -6.79 8.60
CA LEU A 273 -5.29 -7.77 9.16
C LEU A 273 -6.02 -8.59 10.22
N THR A 274 -5.74 -9.88 10.28
CA THR A 274 -6.07 -10.66 11.47
C THR A 274 -5.07 -10.33 12.57
N CYS A 275 -5.57 -10.15 13.79
CA CYS A 275 -4.76 -9.97 15.01
C CYS A 275 -4.90 -11.22 15.90
N ASP A 276 -3.96 -11.38 16.82
CA ASP A 276 -4.08 -12.30 17.98
C ASP A 276 -4.04 -13.80 17.65
N CYS A 277 -3.44 -14.18 16.52
CA CYS A 277 -3.11 -15.57 16.22
C CYS A 277 -1.69 -15.70 15.62
N ILE A 278 -0.98 -16.77 15.95
CA ILE A 278 0.40 -17.02 15.47
C ILE A 278 0.46 -17.12 13.94
N ASP A 279 -0.65 -17.52 13.32
CA ASP A 279 -0.64 -17.91 11.91
C ASP A 279 -1.10 -16.86 10.90
N ARG A 280 -1.70 -15.72 11.28
CA ARG A 280 -2.09 -14.70 10.27
C ARG A 280 -2.02 -13.24 10.72
N GLY A 281 -1.70 -12.39 9.74
CA GLY A 281 -1.79 -10.93 9.79
C GLY A 281 -0.72 -10.22 10.60
N TYR A 282 -0.95 -10.10 11.91
CA TYR A 282 -0.14 -9.31 12.81
C TYR A 282 -0.20 -9.85 14.27
N PRO A 283 0.93 -9.81 15.02
CA PRO A 283 2.27 -9.46 14.57
C PRO A 283 2.95 -10.63 13.85
N MET A 284 3.73 -10.34 12.80
CA MET A 284 4.58 -11.36 12.16
C MET A 284 5.84 -11.70 12.99
N SER A 285 6.23 -10.82 13.90
CA SER A 285 7.45 -10.97 14.70
C SER A 285 7.17 -11.83 15.93
N ARG A 286 7.89 -12.96 16.07
CA ARG A 286 7.86 -13.80 17.28
C ARG A 286 8.20 -13.04 18.56
N TYR A 287 9.00 -11.98 18.46
CA TYR A 287 9.34 -11.15 19.62
C TYR A 287 8.14 -10.34 20.11
N LEU A 288 7.36 -9.77 19.19
CA LEU A 288 6.16 -9.00 19.52
C LEU A 288 5.05 -9.89 20.06
N THR A 289 4.95 -11.15 19.62
CA THR A 289 3.99 -12.13 20.18
C THR A 289 4.16 -12.34 21.70
N GLY A 290 5.36 -12.13 22.24
CA GLY A 290 5.61 -12.22 23.68
C GLY A 290 5.34 -10.92 24.44
N LEU A 291 4.88 -9.87 23.76
CA LEU A 291 4.56 -8.57 24.34
C LEU A 291 3.06 -8.28 24.14
N ASP A 292 2.53 -7.33 24.91
CA ASP A 292 1.18 -6.83 24.73
C ASP A 292 1.09 -5.91 23.49
N SER A 293 1.15 -6.51 22.29
CA SER A 293 1.19 -5.78 21.02
C SER A 293 -0.14 -5.74 20.27
N GLY A 294 -1.24 -6.26 20.83
CA GLY A 294 -2.55 -6.29 20.15
C GLY A 294 -3.00 -4.91 19.69
N LEU A 295 -3.46 -4.79 18.44
CA LEU A 295 -3.95 -3.54 17.86
C LEU A 295 -5.45 -3.63 17.60
N SER A 296 -6.19 -2.61 18.04
CA SER A 296 -7.62 -2.50 17.77
C SER A 296 -7.92 -2.31 16.28
N TYR A 297 -9.19 -2.46 15.90
CA TYR A 297 -9.62 -2.10 14.56
C TYR A 297 -9.33 -0.62 14.24
N ALA A 298 -9.69 0.30 15.13
CA ALA A 298 -9.48 1.74 14.96
C ALA A 298 -7.99 2.10 14.79
N SER A 299 -7.11 1.50 15.58
CA SER A 299 -5.65 1.68 15.48
C SER A 299 -5.09 1.23 14.12
N ARG A 300 -5.63 0.15 13.56
CA ARG A 300 -5.22 -0.37 12.25
C ARG A 300 -5.85 0.40 11.09
N GLU A 301 -7.05 0.95 11.30
CA GLU A 301 -7.73 1.83 10.36
C GLU A 301 -6.97 3.14 10.21
N ILE A 302 -6.62 3.80 11.31
CA ILE A 302 -5.89 5.07 11.28
C ILE A 302 -4.51 4.92 10.61
N ALA A 303 -3.87 3.75 10.77
CA ALA A 303 -2.61 3.42 10.10
C ALA A 303 -2.71 3.35 8.56
N CYS A 304 -3.92 3.27 7.99
CA CYS A 304 -4.15 3.31 6.54
C CYS A 304 -4.19 4.73 5.98
N HIS A 305 -4.26 5.76 6.84
CA HIS A 305 -4.35 7.15 6.42
C HIS A 305 -2.97 7.80 6.33
N ALA A 306 -2.80 8.65 5.31
CA ALA A 306 -1.61 9.47 5.18
C ALA A 306 -1.82 10.78 5.95
N ILE A 307 -1.08 10.96 7.05
CA ILE A 307 -1.13 12.17 7.87
C ILE A 307 -0.79 13.42 7.07
N GLU A 308 0.11 13.30 6.09
CA GLU A 308 0.52 14.39 5.21
C GLU A 308 -0.65 14.94 4.40
N VAL A 309 -1.56 14.08 3.93
CA VAL A 309 -2.76 14.49 3.19
C VAL A 309 -3.72 15.25 4.11
N TYR A 310 -3.86 14.81 5.35
CA TYR A 310 -4.70 15.48 6.34
C TYR A 310 -4.14 16.87 6.70
N CYS A 311 -2.83 16.95 6.98
CA CYS A 311 -2.15 18.22 7.23
C CYS A 311 -2.20 19.17 6.01
N ASP A 312 -2.09 18.65 4.78
CA ASP A 312 -2.24 19.44 3.56
C ASP A 312 -3.63 20.06 3.44
N ARG A 313 -4.68 19.30 3.75
CA ARG A 313 -6.05 19.79 3.72
C ARG A 313 -6.29 20.86 4.78
N LEU A 314 -5.78 20.64 6.00
CA LEU A 314 -5.82 21.62 7.08
C LEU A 314 -5.18 22.94 6.65
N ARG A 315 -3.94 22.89 6.13
CA ARG A 315 -3.20 24.10 5.71
C ARG A 315 -3.82 24.85 4.54
N LYS A 316 -4.48 24.14 3.62
CA LYS A 316 -5.14 24.74 2.46
C LYS A 316 -6.53 25.31 2.77
N GLY A 317 -7.04 25.11 3.99
CA GLY A 317 -8.40 25.50 4.35
C GLY A 317 -9.48 24.62 3.74
N ASN A 318 -9.14 23.44 3.23
CA ASN A 318 -10.07 22.52 2.57
C ASN A 318 -10.82 21.67 3.62
N TYR A 319 -11.52 22.33 4.54
CA TYR A 319 -12.13 21.66 5.69
C TYR A 319 -13.35 20.81 5.31
N GLU A 320 -14.05 21.12 4.22
CA GLU A 320 -15.19 20.34 3.73
C GLU A 320 -14.80 18.87 3.45
N ASP A 321 -13.60 18.64 2.91
CA ASP A 321 -13.05 17.30 2.66
C ASP A 321 -12.69 16.54 3.96
N LEU A 322 -12.63 17.25 5.09
CA LEU A 322 -12.41 16.68 6.43
C LEU A 322 -13.74 16.45 7.16
N LYS A 323 -14.77 17.24 6.85
CA LYS A 323 -16.10 17.14 7.46
C LYS A 323 -16.83 15.85 7.12
N VAL A 324 -16.60 15.23 5.96
CA VAL A 324 -17.19 13.93 5.60
C VAL A 324 -16.80 12.82 6.61
N HIS A 325 -15.66 12.96 7.27
CA HIS A 325 -15.19 12.03 8.30
C HIS A 325 -15.76 12.33 9.70
N SER A 326 -16.44 13.47 9.91
CA SER A 326 -17.03 13.85 11.21
C SER A 326 -18.55 14.00 11.20
N LEU A 327 -19.17 14.23 10.04
CA LEU A 327 -20.62 14.52 9.91
C LEU A 327 -21.54 13.30 9.79
N PHE A 328 -21.02 12.11 9.50
CA PHE A 328 -21.87 10.90 9.45
C PHE A 328 -22.53 10.57 10.80
N SER A 329 -21.99 11.10 11.92
CA SER A 329 -22.60 10.99 13.25
C SER A 329 -23.88 11.83 13.42
N PHE A 330 -24.01 12.95 12.71
CA PHE A 330 -25.14 13.87 12.92
C PHE A 330 -26.42 13.45 12.18
N TYR A 331 -26.31 12.68 11.09
CA TYR A 331 -27.47 12.14 10.37
C TYR A 331 -27.99 10.80 10.92
N CYS A 332 -27.26 10.17 11.85
CA CYS A 332 -27.66 8.88 12.43
C CYS A 332 -28.55 9.00 13.69
N LYS A 333 -28.91 10.22 14.13
CA LYS A 333 -29.88 10.42 15.24
C LYS A 333 -31.35 10.51 14.81
N ASP A 334 -31.64 10.54 13.51
CA ASP A 334 -33.01 10.56 12.95
C ASP A 334 -33.31 9.36 12.02
N VAL A 335 -32.66 8.21 12.22
CA VAL A 335 -32.98 6.97 11.49
C VAL A 335 -34.10 6.21 12.22
N SER A 336 -35.25 6.86 12.33
CA SER A 336 -36.55 6.20 12.57
C SER A 336 -37.39 6.16 11.28
N VAL A 337 -36.85 6.58 10.12
CA VAL A 337 -37.63 6.78 8.87
C VAL A 337 -36.99 6.15 7.62
N VAL A 338 -36.05 5.20 7.76
CA VAL A 338 -35.52 4.47 6.58
C VAL A 338 -35.57 2.95 6.80
N TYR A 339 -36.77 2.47 7.15
CA TYR A 339 -37.22 1.11 6.88
C TYR A 339 -38.52 1.21 6.09
N GLU A 340 -38.41 1.63 4.83
CA GLU A 340 -39.36 1.38 3.74
C GLU A 340 -38.84 2.12 2.51
N LEU A 341 -38.00 1.44 1.72
CA LEU A 341 -37.94 1.42 0.26
C LEU A 341 -36.77 0.55 -0.22
#